data_AF-A0A1B8EE65-F1
#
_entry.id   AF-A0A1B8EE65-F1
#
_cell.length_a   1.000
_cell.length_b   1.000
_cell.length_c   1.000
_cell.angle_alpha   90.00
_cell.angle_beta   90.00
_cell.angle_gamma   90.00
#
_symmetry.space_group_name_H-M   'P 1'
#
loop_
_entity.id
_entity.type
_entity.pdbx_description
1 polymer ?
#
loop_
_entity_poly.entity_id
_entity_poly.type
_entity_poly.pdbx_seq_one_letter_code
_entity_poly.pdbx_strand_id
1 'polypeptide(L)'
;MPPSESQILTSFLVPPAPLPVVLNSTAFAALFPPSTPQASVAHLYRLLSHQRALITDAVKSDIEDEAKRGVAQRRAVVKSRRAQERGEDDEEERIEVALSPTNPAPLPRPRHHTLRTILPTLDTATEDIEAEIALLELEAETLLAGIRNTVGGLSDLRYGRFRNPEVAEGVRAGLESVGGR
;
A
#
# COMPACT_ATOMS: atom_id res chain seq x y z
N MET A 1 10.17 28.11 6.94
CA MET A 1 8.97 27.53 6.31
C MET A 1 9.34 26.15 5.80
N PRO A 2 8.56 25.10 6.12
CA PRO A 2 8.79 23.79 5.52
C PRO A 2 8.60 23.87 3.99
N PRO A 3 9.39 23.11 3.19
CA PRO A 3 9.27 23.13 1.74
C PRO A 3 7.88 22.67 1.30
N SER A 4 7.35 23.26 0.23
CA SER A 4 6.09 22.79 -0.36
C SER A 4 6.29 21.41 -1.00
N GLU A 5 5.21 20.65 -1.14
CA GLU A 5 5.22 19.35 -1.81
C GLU A 5 5.73 19.46 -3.25
N SER A 6 5.32 20.50 -3.97
CA SER A 6 5.83 20.82 -5.31
C SER A 6 7.35 21.07 -5.31
N GLN A 7 7.89 21.76 -4.29
CA GLN A 7 9.33 21.97 -4.15
C GLN A 7 10.07 20.66 -3.89
N ILE A 8 9.52 19.79 -3.04
CA ILE A 8 10.08 18.48 -2.74
C ILE A 8 10.12 17.65 -4.03
N LEU A 9 8.98 17.45 -4.68
CA LEU A 9 8.88 16.62 -5.88
C LEU A 9 9.73 17.16 -7.03
N THR A 10 9.72 18.47 -7.24
CA THR A 10 10.58 19.10 -8.25
C THR A 10 12.05 18.86 -7.93
N SER A 11 12.48 19.08 -6.69
CA SER A 11 13.88 18.91 -6.29
C SER A 11 14.38 17.47 -6.42
N PHE A 12 13.52 16.47 -6.24
CA PHE A 12 13.89 15.06 -6.31
C PHE A 12 13.82 14.48 -7.73
N LEU A 13 12.90 14.95 -8.57
CA LEU A 13 12.59 14.30 -9.84
C LEU A 13 13.12 15.05 -11.06
N VAL A 14 13.42 16.35 -10.96
CA VAL A 14 13.76 17.21 -12.12
C VAL A 14 15.28 17.49 -12.26
N PRO A 15 16.09 17.58 -11.20
CA PRO A 15 17.55 17.75 -11.35
C PRO A 15 18.32 16.43 -11.28
N PRO A 16 19.32 16.18 -12.17
CA PRO A 16 19.63 16.85 -13.43
C PRO A 16 18.96 16.13 -14.61
N ALA A 17 17.71 16.48 -14.93
CA ALA A 17 16.96 15.89 -16.03
C ALA A 17 17.39 16.31 -17.45
N PRO A 18 18.07 17.44 -17.71
CA PRO A 18 18.54 17.74 -19.08
C PRO A 18 19.73 16.87 -19.49
N LEU A 19 19.70 16.28 -20.69
CA LEU A 19 20.80 15.44 -21.22
C LEU A 19 22.17 16.16 -21.17
N PRO A 20 22.29 17.44 -21.57
CA PRO A 20 23.59 18.13 -21.55
C PRO A 20 24.22 18.27 -20.16
N VAL A 21 23.41 18.20 -19.09
CA VAL A 21 23.90 18.29 -17.71
C VAL A 21 24.46 16.95 -17.24
N VAL A 22 23.86 15.83 -17.66
CA VAL A 22 24.32 14.48 -17.29
C VAL A 22 25.45 14.02 -18.21
N LEU A 23 25.32 14.29 -19.50
CA LEU A 23 26.23 13.86 -20.53
C LEU A 23 26.27 14.92 -21.63
N ASN A 24 27.33 15.71 -21.64
CA ASN A 24 27.53 16.73 -22.66
C ASN A 24 27.81 16.09 -24.04
N SER A 25 27.67 16.89 -25.10
CA SER A 25 27.83 16.42 -26.49
C SER A 25 29.20 15.79 -26.77
N THR A 26 30.27 16.32 -26.17
CA THR A 26 31.63 15.81 -26.38
C THR A 26 31.85 14.45 -25.70
N ALA A 27 31.39 14.29 -24.47
CA ALA A 27 31.42 13.03 -23.74
C ALA A 27 30.51 11.98 -24.40
N PHE A 28 29.35 12.39 -24.91
CA PHE A 28 28.48 11.50 -25.69
C PHE A 28 29.17 11.03 -26.97
N ALA A 29 29.84 11.92 -27.70
CA ALA A 29 30.55 11.55 -28.92
C ALA A 29 31.72 10.59 -28.67
N ALA A 30 32.36 10.67 -27.49
CA ALA A 30 33.43 9.76 -27.09
C ALA A 30 32.95 8.31 -26.85
N LEU A 31 31.64 8.07 -26.72
CA LEU A 31 31.07 6.72 -26.58
C LEU A 31 31.03 5.93 -27.90
N PHE A 32 31.31 6.59 -29.03
CA PHE A 32 31.24 5.98 -30.35
C PHE A 32 32.64 5.71 -30.91
N PRO A 33 32.82 4.62 -31.68
CA PRO A 33 34.07 4.38 -32.41
C PRO A 33 34.41 5.55 -33.34
N PRO A 34 35.70 5.83 -33.58
CA PRO A 34 36.14 6.94 -34.44
C PRO A 34 35.73 6.78 -35.91
N SER A 35 35.33 5.58 -36.34
CA SER A 35 34.76 5.30 -37.66
C SER A 35 33.32 5.82 -37.83
N THR A 36 32.66 6.24 -36.74
CA THR A 36 31.28 6.70 -36.78
C THR A 36 31.21 8.14 -37.32
N PRO A 37 30.32 8.44 -38.28
CA PRO A 37 30.15 9.80 -38.77
C PRO A 37 29.70 10.75 -37.65
N GLN A 38 30.42 11.85 -37.43
CA GLN A 38 30.07 12.81 -36.37
C GLN A 38 28.66 13.41 -36.55
N ALA A 39 28.20 13.54 -37.79
CA ALA A 39 26.86 14.05 -38.10
C ALA A 39 25.73 13.14 -37.57
N SER A 40 25.89 11.82 -37.63
CA SER A 40 24.87 10.89 -37.12
C SER A 40 24.85 10.89 -35.59
N VAL A 41 26.02 10.97 -34.96
CA VAL A 41 26.15 11.09 -33.50
C VAL A 41 25.51 12.38 -32.99
N ALA A 42 25.76 13.52 -33.64
CA ALA A 42 25.15 14.79 -33.29
C ALA A 42 23.62 14.79 -33.50
N HIS A 43 23.14 14.14 -34.57
CA HIS A 43 21.70 13.98 -34.82
C HIS A 43 21.04 13.15 -33.70
N LEU A 44 21.64 12.02 -33.32
CA LEU A 44 21.15 11.17 -32.23
C LEU A 44 21.14 11.92 -30.89
N TYR A 45 22.21 12.66 -30.58
CA TYR A 45 22.30 13.47 -29.36
C TYR A 45 21.16 14.49 -29.26
N ARG A 46 20.86 15.18 -30.37
CA ARG A 46 19.72 16.11 -30.43
C ARG A 46 18.39 15.41 -30.22
N LEU A 47 18.19 14.24 -30.85
CA LEU A 47 16.95 13.48 -30.72
C LEU A 47 16.73 13.00 -29.28
N LEU A 48 17.77 12.47 -28.63
CA LEU A 48 17.74 12.08 -27.23
C LEU A 48 17.53 13.28 -26.30
N SER A 49 18.16 14.41 -26.58
CA SER A 49 17.95 15.65 -25.83
C SER A 49 16.49 16.11 -25.91
N HIS A 50 15.90 16.05 -27.10
CA HIS A 50 14.49 16.39 -27.31
C HIS A 50 13.56 15.41 -26.59
N GLN A 51 13.78 14.10 -26.73
CA GLN A 51 12.97 13.08 -26.06
C GLN A 51 13.03 13.23 -24.53
N ARG A 52 14.22 13.51 -23.98
CA ARG A 52 14.39 13.74 -22.55
C ARG A 52 13.70 15.03 -22.08
N ALA A 53 13.70 16.08 -22.90
CA ALA A 53 12.94 17.30 -22.61
C ALA A 53 11.44 17.02 -22.51
N LEU A 54 10.86 16.27 -23.46
CA LEU A 54 9.45 15.87 -23.42
C LEU A 54 9.08 15.10 -22.14
N ILE A 55 9.92 14.14 -21.74
CA ILE A 55 9.71 13.38 -20.50
C ILE A 55 9.81 14.29 -19.28
N THR A 56 10.78 15.21 -19.27
CA THR A 56 10.96 16.16 -18.17
C THR A 56 9.74 17.07 -18.03
N ASP A 57 9.15 17.51 -19.15
CA ASP A 57 7.98 18.36 -19.14
C ASP A 57 6.71 17.59 -18.74
N ALA A 58 6.58 16.31 -19.13
CA ALA A 58 5.53 15.43 -18.63
C ALA A 58 5.63 15.26 -17.10
N VAL A 59 6.83 14.98 -16.57
CA VAL A 59 7.07 14.86 -15.12
C VAL A 59 6.72 16.16 -14.39
N LYS A 60 7.04 17.33 -14.95
CA LYS A 60 6.63 18.61 -14.36
C LYS A 60 5.10 18.76 -14.30
N SER A 61 4.40 18.38 -15.36
CA SER A 61 2.93 18.38 -15.38
C SER A 61 2.36 17.43 -14.32
N ASP A 62 2.93 16.24 -14.20
CA ASP A 62 2.50 15.25 -13.19
C ASP A 62 2.73 15.76 -11.76
N ILE A 63 3.82 16.49 -11.51
CA ILE A 63 4.11 17.12 -10.22
C ILE A 63 3.03 18.16 -9.87
N GLU A 64 2.59 18.97 -10.84
CA GLU A 64 1.54 19.95 -10.61
C GLU A 64 0.20 19.30 -10.28
N ASP A 65 -0.14 18.21 -10.96
CA ASP A 65 -1.37 17.47 -10.70
C ASP A 65 -1.31 16.70 -9.38
N GLU A 66 -0.16 16.14 -9.03
CA GLU A 66 0.06 15.50 -7.73
C GLU A 66 -0.06 16.52 -6.60
N ALA A 67 0.51 17.72 -6.73
CA ALA A 67 0.38 18.77 -5.73
C ALA A 67 -1.10 19.19 -5.52
N LYS A 68 -1.93 19.19 -6.57
CA LYS A 68 -3.38 19.43 -6.44
C LYS A 68 -4.08 18.27 -5.71
N ARG A 69 -3.73 17.02 -6.05
CA ARG A 69 -4.26 15.82 -5.38
C ARG A 69 -3.89 15.78 -3.90
N GLY A 70 -2.65 16.12 -3.55
CA GLY A 70 -2.16 16.19 -2.18
C GLY A 70 -2.97 17.16 -1.30
N VAL A 71 -3.43 18.30 -1.85
CA VAL A 71 -4.32 19.22 -1.12
C VAL A 71 -5.67 18.57 -0.79
N ALA A 72 -6.28 17.86 -1.75
CA ALA A 72 -7.54 17.17 -1.53
C ALA A 72 -7.39 16.03 -0.52
N GLN A 73 -6.31 15.25 -0.60
CA GLN A 73 -5.99 14.19 0.34
C GLN A 73 -5.80 14.72 1.77
N ARG A 74 -5.03 15.81 1.94
CA ARG A 74 -4.87 16.46 3.25
C ARG A 74 -6.21 16.89 3.85
N ARG A 75 -7.10 17.45 3.04
CA ARG A 75 -8.46 17.81 3.48
C ARG A 75 -9.28 16.59 3.89
N ALA A 76 -9.19 15.50 3.13
CA ALA A 76 -9.87 14.25 3.46
C ALA A 76 -9.38 13.67 4.79
N VAL A 77 -8.06 13.65 5.02
CA VAL A 77 -7.45 13.18 6.28
C VAL A 77 -7.85 14.06 7.47
N VAL A 78 -7.87 15.38 7.32
CA VAL A 78 -8.35 16.28 8.39
C VAL A 78 -9.84 16.04 8.67
N LYS A 79 -10.64 15.80 7.63
CA LYS A 79 -12.08 15.52 7.78
C LYS A 79 -12.32 14.18 8.48
N SER A 80 -11.60 13.13 8.12
CA SER A 80 -11.72 11.82 8.77
C SER A 80 -11.29 11.90 10.23
N ARG A 81 -10.16 12.57 10.52
CA ARG A 81 -9.69 12.77 11.89
C ARG A 81 -10.71 13.52 12.76
N ARG A 82 -11.28 14.61 12.25
CA ARG A 82 -12.34 15.37 12.97
C ARG A 82 -13.67 14.64 13.09
N ALA A 83 -13.94 13.66 12.23
CA ALA A 83 -15.14 12.83 12.32
C ALA A 83 -14.94 11.73 13.36
N GLN A 84 -13.73 11.18 13.45
CA GLN A 84 -13.34 10.25 14.50
C GLN A 84 -13.33 10.94 15.87
N GLU A 85 -12.67 12.10 16.00
CA GLU A 85 -12.65 12.88 17.24
C GLU A 85 -14.08 13.26 17.69
N ARG A 86 -14.97 13.64 16.76
CA ARG A 86 -16.39 13.88 17.12
C ARG A 86 -17.17 12.64 17.50
N GLY A 87 -16.89 11.48 16.90
CA GLY A 87 -17.50 10.22 17.31
C GLY A 87 -17.05 9.80 18.71
N GLU A 88 -15.77 10.04 19.02
CA GLU A 88 -15.18 9.82 20.35
C GLU A 88 -15.75 10.83 21.37
N ASP A 89 -15.82 12.13 21.03
CA ASP A 89 -16.42 13.18 21.87
C ASP A 89 -17.92 12.93 22.12
N ASP A 90 -18.69 12.54 21.09
CA ASP A 90 -20.12 12.19 21.22
C ASP A 90 -20.31 10.95 22.12
N GLU A 91 -19.35 10.03 22.13
CA GLU A 91 -19.40 8.85 23.00
C GLU A 91 -19.00 9.20 24.45
N GLU A 92 -17.94 9.98 24.64
CA GLU A 92 -17.51 10.49 25.95
C GLU A 92 -18.56 11.41 26.59
N GLU A 93 -19.15 12.34 25.84
CA GLU A 93 -20.21 13.23 26.34
C GLU A 93 -21.48 12.43 26.71
N ARG A 94 -21.81 11.37 25.96
CA ARG A 94 -22.91 10.46 26.32
C ARG A 94 -22.63 9.69 27.60
N ILE A 95 -21.38 9.28 27.82
CA ILE A 95 -20.95 8.60 29.05
C ILE A 95 -20.95 9.59 30.24
N GLU A 96 -20.45 10.81 30.08
CA GLU A 96 -20.48 11.85 31.12
C GLU A 96 -21.91 12.26 31.50
N VAL A 97 -22.80 12.44 30.51
CA VAL A 97 -24.22 12.73 30.75
C VAL A 97 -24.92 11.56 31.45
N ALA A 98 -24.59 10.32 31.10
CA ALA A 98 -25.10 9.11 31.77
C ALA A 98 -24.63 9.00 33.23
N LEU A 99 -23.44 9.50 33.55
CA LEU A 99 -22.84 9.44 34.87
C LEU A 99 -23.10 10.69 35.74
N SER A 100 -23.65 11.76 35.15
CA SER A 100 -23.88 13.03 35.85
C SER A 100 -25.08 12.94 36.82
N PRO A 101 -24.90 13.30 38.11
CA PRO A 101 -25.94 13.15 39.14
C PRO A 101 -27.08 14.18 39.05
N THR A 102 -26.96 15.20 38.19
CA THR A 102 -27.84 16.38 38.20
C THR A 102 -28.91 16.36 37.10
N ASN A 103 -28.78 15.53 36.07
CA ASN A 103 -29.81 15.41 35.03
C ASN A 103 -29.79 14.02 34.37
N PRO A 104 -30.65 13.08 34.79
CA PRO A 104 -30.79 11.81 34.10
C PRO A 104 -31.56 12.07 32.81
N ALA A 105 -30.88 12.47 31.74
CA ALA A 105 -31.42 12.24 30.41
C ALA A 105 -31.76 10.74 30.32
N PRO A 106 -32.90 10.33 29.74
CA PRO A 106 -33.20 8.92 29.60
C PRO A 106 -32.06 8.32 28.79
N LEU A 107 -31.24 7.49 29.44
CA LEU A 107 -30.46 6.47 28.76
C LEU A 107 -31.37 5.88 27.68
N PRO A 108 -30.89 5.61 26.45
CA PRO A 108 -31.66 4.87 25.47
C PRO A 108 -32.23 3.69 26.23
N ARG A 109 -33.56 3.67 26.44
CA ARG A 109 -34.13 2.77 27.43
C ARG A 109 -33.60 1.40 27.08
N PRO A 110 -32.85 0.72 27.98
CA PRO A 110 -32.48 -0.65 27.70
C PRO A 110 -33.80 -1.34 27.38
N ARG A 111 -33.87 -1.99 26.21
CA ARG A 111 -35.09 -2.68 25.77
C ARG A 111 -35.62 -3.41 27.00
N HIS A 112 -36.78 -3.01 27.50
CA HIS A 112 -37.27 -3.54 28.76
C HIS A 112 -37.57 -5.01 28.52
N HIS A 113 -36.60 -5.87 28.81
CA HIS A 113 -36.79 -7.28 28.72
C HIS A 113 -37.70 -7.67 29.88
N THR A 114 -38.88 -8.18 29.55
CA THR A 114 -39.68 -8.95 30.52
C THR A 114 -39.08 -10.35 30.62
N LEU A 115 -39.41 -11.10 31.68
CA LEU A 115 -38.99 -12.51 31.82
C LEU A 115 -39.31 -13.34 30.57
N ARG A 116 -40.39 -13.00 29.84
CA ARG A 116 -40.78 -13.63 28.57
C ARG A 116 -39.85 -13.32 27.40
N THR A 117 -39.22 -12.15 27.39
CA THR A 117 -38.35 -11.72 26.28
C THR A 117 -36.88 -11.92 26.60
N ILE A 118 -36.46 -11.97 27.88
CA ILE A 118 -35.04 -12.09 28.24
C ILE A 118 -34.48 -13.48 27.96
N LEU A 119 -35.24 -14.54 28.27
CA LEU A 119 -34.82 -15.93 28.04
C LEU A 119 -34.53 -16.22 26.56
N PRO A 120 -35.44 -15.95 25.61
CA PRO A 120 -35.13 -16.19 24.21
C PRO A 120 -34.01 -15.30 23.68
N THR A 121 -33.83 -14.08 24.22
CA THR A 121 -32.71 -13.22 23.80
C THR A 121 -31.38 -13.79 24.31
N LEU A 122 -31.35 -14.36 25.51
CA LEU A 122 -30.17 -15.02 26.06
C LEU A 122 -29.86 -16.30 25.31
N ASP A 123 -30.86 -17.12 24.98
CA ASP A 123 -30.68 -18.34 24.19
C ASP A 123 -30.08 -18.03 22.82
N THR A 124 -30.62 -17.02 22.10
CA THR A 124 -30.03 -16.58 20.82
C THR A 124 -28.62 -16.03 21.01
N ALA A 125 -28.36 -15.24 22.05
CA ALA A 125 -27.02 -14.71 22.32
C ALA A 125 -26.02 -15.82 22.66
N THR A 126 -26.45 -16.88 23.35
CA THR A 126 -25.60 -18.05 23.62
C THR A 126 -25.31 -18.84 22.35
N GLU A 127 -26.31 -19.04 21.48
CA GLU A 127 -26.12 -19.68 20.18
C GLU A 127 -25.15 -18.88 19.29
N ASP A 128 -25.29 -17.55 19.26
CA ASP A 128 -24.41 -16.66 18.50
C ASP A 128 -22.95 -16.76 19.00
N ILE A 129 -22.74 -16.75 20.32
CA ILE A 129 -21.41 -16.87 20.91
C ILE A 129 -20.82 -18.26 20.65
N GLU A 130 -21.59 -19.33 20.77
CA GLU A 130 -21.13 -20.69 20.47
C GLU A 130 -20.74 -20.85 19.00
N ALA A 131 -21.49 -20.23 18.09
CA ALA A 131 -21.15 -20.20 16.67
C ALA A 131 -19.87 -19.41 16.37
N GLU A 132 -19.68 -18.26 17.04
CA GLU A 132 -18.45 -17.46 16.93
C GLU A 132 -17.23 -18.22 17.47
N ILE A 133 -17.37 -18.91 18.60
CA ILE A 133 -16.30 -19.75 19.16
C ILE A 133 -15.93 -20.86 18.17
N ALA A 134 -16.91 -21.56 17.61
CA ALA A 134 -16.65 -22.64 16.63
C ALA A 134 -15.94 -22.12 15.37
N LEU A 135 -16.30 -20.92 14.90
CA LEU A 135 -15.63 -20.27 13.78
C LEU A 135 -14.18 -19.92 14.13
N LEU A 136 -13.94 -19.33 15.29
CA LEU A 136 -12.58 -18.98 15.75
C LEU A 136 -11.70 -20.22 15.96
N GLU A 137 -12.26 -21.32 16.47
CA GLU A 137 -11.55 -22.59 16.60
C GLU A 137 -11.14 -23.14 15.23
N LEU A 138 -12.04 -23.10 14.24
CA LEU A 138 -11.74 -23.50 12.87
C LEU A 138 -10.65 -22.60 12.24
N GLU A 139 -10.74 -21.29 12.42
CA GLU A 139 -9.72 -20.36 11.94
C GLU A 139 -8.36 -20.63 12.60
N ALA A 140 -8.35 -20.90 13.91
CA ALA A 140 -7.12 -21.27 14.62
C ALA A 140 -6.52 -22.58 14.09
N GLU A 141 -7.33 -23.60 13.85
CA GLU A 141 -6.88 -24.87 13.29
C GLU A 141 -6.31 -24.71 11.87
N THR A 142 -6.98 -23.95 11.01
CA THR A 142 -6.51 -23.69 9.64
C THR A 142 -5.20 -22.92 9.64
N LEU A 143 -5.07 -21.91 10.51
CA LEU A 143 -3.84 -21.13 10.66
C LEU A 143 -2.70 -22.01 11.19
N LEU A 144 -2.97 -22.86 12.18
CA LEU A 144 -1.98 -23.78 12.74
C LEU A 144 -1.53 -24.83 11.70
N ALA A 145 -2.45 -25.37 10.91
CA ALA A 145 -2.13 -26.24 9.79
C ALA A 145 -1.24 -25.52 8.74
N GLY A 146 -1.55 -24.25 8.43
CA GLY A 146 -0.72 -23.40 7.58
C GLY A 146 0.70 -23.23 8.13
N ILE A 147 0.84 -22.94 9.43
CA ILE A 147 2.15 -22.85 10.09
C ILE A 147 2.89 -24.19 10.02
N ARG A 148 2.23 -25.32 10.31
CA ARG A 148 2.88 -26.64 10.22
C ARG A 148 3.35 -26.96 8.81
N ASN A 149 2.55 -26.63 7.79
CA ASN A 149 2.91 -26.83 6.39
C ASN A 149 4.10 -25.96 5.98
N THR A 150 4.13 -24.69 6.40
CA THR A 150 5.26 -23.79 6.10
C THR A 150 6.54 -24.22 6.82
N VAL A 151 6.46 -24.57 8.11
CA VAL A 151 7.61 -25.07 8.89
C VAL A 151 8.10 -26.42 8.36
N GLY A 152 7.19 -27.31 7.97
CA GLY A 152 7.51 -28.58 7.32
C GLY A 152 8.24 -28.36 6.00
N GLY A 153 7.72 -27.47 5.15
CA GLY A 153 8.39 -27.09 3.91
C GLY A 153 9.78 -26.48 4.13
N LEU A 154 9.93 -25.55 5.08
CA LEU A 154 11.23 -24.96 5.42
C LEU A 154 12.20 -26.00 6.01
N SER A 155 11.70 -26.99 6.75
CA SER A 155 12.51 -28.09 7.27
C SER A 155 12.99 -29.02 6.15
N ASP A 156 12.12 -29.32 5.18
CA ASP A 156 12.50 -30.12 4.01
C ASP A 156 13.52 -29.42 3.10
N LEU A 157 13.47 -28.08 2.99
CA LEU A 157 14.52 -27.29 2.33
C LEU A 157 15.87 -27.46 3.05
N ARG A 158 15.87 -27.40 4.39
CA ARG A 158 17.09 -27.54 5.20
C ARG A 158 17.71 -28.93 5.09
N TYR A 159 16.91 -29.98 4.92
CA TYR A 159 17.40 -31.36 4.79
C TYR A 159 17.46 -31.85 3.33
N GLY A 160 17.30 -30.94 2.36
CA GLY A 160 17.44 -31.24 0.92
C GLY A 160 16.37 -32.17 0.35
N ARG A 161 15.22 -32.31 1.01
CA ARG A 161 14.11 -33.19 0.62
C ARG A 161 12.90 -32.47 0.03
N PHE A 162 13.04 -31.20 -0.33
CA PHE A 162 11.95 -30.41 -0.93
C PHE A 162 11.55 -30.98 -2.30
N ARG A 163 10.57 -31.88 -2.32
CA ARG A 163 9.98 -32.45 -3.54
C ARG A 163 8.68 -31.73 -3.84
N ASN A 164 8.75 -30.46 -4.21
CA ASN A 164 7.62 -29.79 -4.87
C ASN A 164 7.77 -29.97 -6.39
N PRO A 165 6.97 -30.83 -7.04
CA PRO A 165 7.04 -31.05 -8.49
C PRO A 165 6.78 -29.78 -9.29
N GLU A 166 5.96 -28.84 -8.78
CA GLU A 166 5.65 -27.58 -9.47
C GLU A 166 6.85 -26.62 -9.49
N VAL A 167 7.65 -26.59 -8.42
CA VAL A 167 8.89 -25.81 -8.38
C VAL A 167 9.97 -26.46 -9.25
N ALA A 168 10.05 -27.80 -9.25
CA ALA A 168 10.96 -28.52 -10.12
C ALA A 168 10.61 -28.34 -11.61
N GLU A 169 9.32 -28.33 -11.96
CA GLU A 169 8.83 -28.08 -13.31
C GLU A 169 9.05 -26.62 -13.73
N GLY A 170 8.78 -25.66 -12.85
CA GLY A 170 9.09 -24.24 -13.08
C GLY A 170 10.59 -23.95 -13.25
N VAL A 171 11.45 -24.60 -12.45
CA VAL A 171 12.91 -24.50 -12.59
C VAL A 171 13.40 -25.19 -13.86
N ARG A 172 12.81 -26.34 -14.23
CA ARG A 172 13.13 -27.05 -15.47
C ARG A 172 12.72 -26.23 -16.70
N ALA A 173 11.53 -25.65 -16.72
CA ALA A 173 11.08 -24.75 -17.78
C ALA A 173 11.96 -23.49 -17.88
N GLY A 174 12.37 -22.93 -16.74
CA GLY A 174 13.35 -21.84 -16.66
C GLY A 174 14.71 -22.23 -17.24
N LEU A 175 15.24 -23.41 -16.91
CA LEU A 175 16.52 -23.90 -17.42
C LEU A 175 16.47 -24.26 -18.92
N GLU A 176 15.37 -24.82 -19.41
CA GLU A 176 15.16 -25.09 -20.84
C GLU A 176 15.08 -23.78 -21.65
N SER A 177 14.53 -22.71 -21.07
CA SER A 177 14.53 -21.38 -21.71
C SER A 177 15.91 -20.69 -21.76
N VAL A 178 16.84 -21.07 -20.87
CA VAL A 178 18.21 -20.53 -20.81
C VAL A 178 19.21 -21.41 -21.57
N GLY A 179 19.02 -22.73 -21.62
CA GLY A 179 19.86 -23.66 -22.36
C GLY A 179 19.59 -23.72 -23.87
N GLY A 180 18.59 -22.96 -24.34
CA GLY A 180 18.20 -22.82 -25.75
C GLY A 180 18.86 -21.66 -26.48
N ARG A 181 20.13 -21.31 -26.19
CA ARG A 181 21.04 -20.62 -27.10
C ARG A 181 22.48 -20.56 -26.58
#